data_AF-A0A547PGC4-F1
#
_entry.id   AF-A0A547PGC4-F1
#
_cell.length_a   1.000
_cell.length_b   1.000
_cell.length_c   1.000
_cell.angle_alpha   90.00
_cell.angle_beta   90.00
_cell.angle_gamma   90.00
#
_symmetry.space_group_name_H-M   'P 1'
#
loop_
_entity.id
_entity.type
_entity.pdbx_description
1 polymer ?
#
loop_
_entity_poly.entity_id
_entity_poly.type
_entity_poly.pdbx_seq_one_letter_code
_entity_poly.pdbx_strand_id
1 'polypeptide(L)' 'MKKDNPDLSVRRQCSLLSLARSTLYYQPRGESPENLKFMEIIDRQFLETPWYGSRQMVRHLAREGHKCGRHRV' A
#
# COMPACT_ATOMS: atom_id res chain seq x y z
N MET A 1 -21.46 -6.21 -3.27
CA MET A 1 -21.92 -6.87 -4.52
C MET A 1 -22.22 -8.33 -4.19
N LYS A 2 -23.45 -8.81 -4.40
CA LYS A 2 -23.77 -10.23 -4.17
C LYS A 2 -22.98 -11.06 -5.19
N LYS A 3 -22.08 -11.91 -4.70
CA LYS A 3 -21.15 -12.68 -5.54
C LYS A 3 -21.85 -13.80 -6.32
N ASP A 4 -23.01 -14.24 -5.82
CA ASP A 4 -23.73 -15.39 -6.33
C ASP A 4 -25.07 -14.96 -6.95
N ASN A 5 -25.06 -14.74 -8.27
CA ASN A 5 -26.26 -14.73 -9.10
C ASN A 5 -26.15 -15.93 -10.06
N PRO A 6 -26.94 -17.01 -9.89
CA PRO A 6 -26.82 -18.21 -10.72
C PRO A 6 -27.11 -17.93 -12.21
N ASP A 7 -27.90 -16.89 -12.51
CA ASP A 7 -28.33 -16.56 -13.88
C ASP A 7 -27.36 -15.64 -14.64
N LEU A 8 -26.40 -15.02 -13.95
CA LEU A 8 -25.55 -13.96 -14.50
C LEU A 8 -24.08 -14.19 -14.15
N SER A 9 -23.27 -14.53 -15.16
CA SER A 9 -21.83 -14.69 -14.96
C SER A 9 -21.17 -13.40 -14.47
N VAL A 10 -20.14 -13.55 -13.63
CA VAL A 10 -19.31 -12.44 -13.14
C VAL A 10 -18.80 -11.54 -14.27
N ARG A 11 -18.48 -12.10 -15.43
CA ARG A 11 -18.05 -11.33 -16.61
C ARG A 11 -19.14 -10.38 -17.11
N ARG A 12 -20.38 -10.86 -17.19
CA ARG A 12 -21.52 -10.07 -17.64
C ARG A 12 -21.90 -9.01 -16.60
N GLN A 13 -21.79 -9.33 -15.31
CA GLN A 13 -21.98 -8.36 -14.23
C GLN A 13 -20.96 -7.22 -14.29
N CYS A 14 -19.66 -7.52 -14.44
CA CYS A 14 -18.62 -6.50 -14.62
C CYS A 14 -18.87 -5.62 -15.86
N SER A 15 -19.27 -6.24 -16.98
CA SER A 15 -19.56 -5.50 -18.22
C SER A 15 -20.76 -4.55 -18.09
N LEU A 16 -21.82 -4.97 -17.39
CA LEU A 16 -23.01 -4.14 -17.17
C LEU A 16 -22.74 -2.97 -16.23
N LEU A 17 -21.85 -3.17 -15.24
CA LEU A 17 -21.48 -2.16 -14.26
C LEU A 17 -20.29 -1.29 -14.69
N SER A 18 -19.75 -1.51 -15.88
CA SER A 18 -18.53 -0.85 -16.37
C SER A 18 -17.34 -0.99 -15.39
N LEU A 19 -17.26 -2.13 -14.69
CA LEU A 19 -16.20 -2.44 -13.74
C LEU A 19 -15.13 -3.31 -14.39
N ALA A 20 -13.87 -3.03 -14.06
CA ALA A 20 -12.80 -3.97 -14.34
C ALA A 20 -13.02 -5.27 -13.55
N ARG A 21 -12.67 -6.42 -14.13
CA ARG A 21 -12.80 -7.69 -13.40
C ARG A 21 -11.83 -7.78 -12.21
N SER A 22 -10.68 -7.13 -12.32
CA SER A 22 -9.65 -7.08 -11.27
C SER A 22 -10.16 -6.41 -10.00
N THR A 23 -10.98 -5.35 -10.11
CA THR A 23 -11.54 -4.65 -8.94
C THR A 23 -12.56 -5.48 -8.19
N LEU A 24 -13.23 -6.44 -8.84
CA LEU A 24 -14.16 -7.34 -8.16
C LEU A 24 -13.45 -8.34 -7.22
N TYR A 25 -12.26 -8.80 -7.61
CA TYR A 25 -11.48 -9.74 -6.81
C TYR A 25 -10.55 -9.05 -5.81
N TYR A 26 -10.23 -7.78 -6.04
CA TYR A 26 -9.42 -6.99 -5.13
C TYR A 26 -10.20 -6.75 -3.83
N GLN A 27 -9.64 -7.22 -2.73
CA GLN A 27 -10.07 -6.81 -1.40
C GLN A 27 -9.07 -5.77 -0.88
N PRO A 28 -9.53 -4.56 -0.52
CA PRO A 28 -8.64 -3.58 0.07
C PRO A 28 -8.07 -4.17 1.36
N ARG A 29 -6.75 -4.27 1.41
CA ARG A 29 -6.00 -4.67 2.60
C ARG A 29 -5.33 -3.44 3.15
N GLY A 30 -5.58 -3.14 4.42
CA GLY A 30 -4.88 -2.06 5.12
C GLY A 30 -3.40 -2.37 5.30
N GLU A 31 -2.63 -1.33 5.61
CA GLU A 31 -1.21 -1.46 5.92
C GLU A 31 -0.99 -2.06 7.30
N SER A 32 0.15 -2.75 7.49
CA SER A 32 0.49 -3.28 8.80
C SER A 32 0.88 -2.15 9.77
N PRO A 33 0.70 -2.31 11.09
CA PRO A 33 1.11 -1.29 12.07
C PRO A 33 2.59 -0.92 11.96
N GLU A 34 3.45 -1.88 11.65
CA GLU A 34 4.88 -1.64 11.42
C GLU A 34 5.11 -0.78 10.18
N ASN A 35 4.35 -1.00 9.10
CA ASN A 35 4.49 -0.22 7.88
C ASN A 35 3.96 1.21 8.06
N LEU A 36 2.85 1.38 8.79
CA LEU A 36 2.35 2.69 9.21
C LEU A 36 3.39 3.47 9.99
N LYS A 37 4.05 2.82 10.95
CA LYS A 37 5.14 3.46 11.70
C LYS A 37 6.32 3.87 10.82
N PHE A 38 6.68 3.07 9.82
CA PHE A 38 7.73 3.47 8.87
C PHE A 38 7.31 4.67 8.02
N MET A 39 6.07 4.70 7.52
CA MET A 39 5.55 5.84 6.76
C MET A 39 5.59 7.13 7.60
N GLU A 40 5.15 7.08 8.86
CA GLU A 40 5.20 8.23 9.77
C GLU A 40 6.62 8.77 9.98
N ILE A 41 7.61 7.88 10.19
CA ILE A 41 9.00 8.29 10.38
C ILE A 41 9.57 8.89 9.09
N ILE A 42 9.29 8.29 7.93
CA ILE A 42 9.74 8.77 6.62
C ILE A 42 9.17 10.16 6.35
N ASP A 43 7.88 10.36 6.55
CA ASP A 43 7.22 11.65 6.33
C ASP A 43 7.82 12.73 7.24
N ARG A 44 7.99 12.42 8.54
CA ARG A 44 8.61 13.34 9.49
C ARG A 44 10.04 13.71 9.07
N GLN A 45 10.86 12.72 8.75
CA GLN A 45 12.26 12.95 8.39
C GLN A 45 12.40 13.68 7.03
N PHE A 46 11.47 13.46 6.10
CA PHE A 46 11.43 14.20 4.84
C PHE A 46 11.14 15.68 5.06
N LEU A 47 10.21 16.00 5.97
CA LEU A 47 9.92 17.39 6.35
C LEU A 47 11.09 18.06 7.09
N GLU A 48 11.76 17.32 7.97
CA GLU A 48 12.94 17.83 8.70
C GLU A 48 14.16 17.99 7.78
N THR A 49 14.33 17.10 6.80
CA THR A 49 15.49 17.05 5.90
C THR A 49 15.08 16.76 4.45
N PRO A 50 14.55 17.75 3.71
CA PRO A 50 14.02 17.53 2.35
C PRO A 50 15.08 17.16 1.29
N TRP A 51 16.36 17.15 1.65
CA TRP A 51 17.46 16.67 0.82
C TRP A 51 17.85 15.20 1.09
N TYR A 52 17.18 14.50 2.01
CA TYR A 52 17.45 13.09 2.30
C TYR A 52 17.00 12.19 1.16
N GLY A 53 17.96 11.61 0.45
CA GLY A 53 17.70 10.49 -0.46
C GLY A 53 17.46 9.17 0.28
N SER A 54 16.95 8.15 -0.42
CA SER A 54 16.63 6.83 0.15
C SER A 54 17.78 6.18 0.94
N ARG A 55 19.03 6.36 0.50
CA ARG A 55 20.23 5.85 1.22
C ARG A 55 20.48 6.54 2.56
N GLN A 56 20.09 7.79 2.70
CA GLN A 56 20.21 8.54 3.96
C GLN A 56 19.05 8.17 4.88
N MET A 57 17.84 8.05 4.33
CA MET A 57 16.65 7.65 5.07
C MET A 57 16.77 6.23 5.65
N VAL A 58 17.29 5.25 4.90
CA VAL A 58 17.60 3.91 5.44
C VAL A 58 18.61 3.98 6.60
N ARG A 59 19.62 4.84 6.51
CA ARG A 59 20.61 5.02 7.59
C ARG A 59 20.00 5.70 8.81
N HIS A 60 19.07 6.63 8.61
CA HIS A 60 18.31 7.26 9.68
C HIS A 60 17.45 6.23 10.42
N LEU A 61 16.63 5.47 9.70
CA LEU A 61 15.82 4.39 10.27
C LEU A 61 16.67 3.35 11.01
N ALA A 62 17.81 2.96 10.46
CA ALA A 62 18.74 2.05 11.14
C ALA A 62 19.28 2.60 12.46
N ARG A 63 19.52 3.92 12.56
CA ARG A 63 19.95 4.59 13.80
C ARG A 63 18.84 4.66 14.83
N GLU A 64 17.59 4.76 14.40
CA GLU A 64 16.41 4.67 15.28
C GLU A 64 16.07 3.21 15.68
N GLY A 65 16.88 2.23 15.27
CA GLY A 65 16.72 0.81 15.63
C GLY A 65 15.85 0.01 14.66
N HIS A 66 15.42 0.61 13.55
CA HIS A 66 14.61 -0.03 12.53
C HIS A 66 15.48 -0.70 11.45
N LYS A 67 15.53 -2.03 11.43
CA LYS A 67 16.21 -2.80 10.37
C LYS A 67 15.30 -2.94 9.14
N CYS A 68 15.34 -1.96 8.24
CA CYS A 68 14.60 -1.98 6.96
C CYS A 68 15.54 -1.89 5.74
N GLY A 69 15.19 -2.59 4.66
CA GLY A 69 15.90 -2.47 3.38
C GLY A 69 15.41 -1.26 2.57
N ARG A 70 16.14 -0.92 1.49
CA ARG A 70 15.77 0.19 0.58
C ARG A 70 14.38 0.05 -0.07
N HIS A 71 13.82 -1.16 -0.11
CA HIS A 71 12.48 -1.40 -0.67
C HIS A 71 11.34 -0.94 0.26
N ARG A 72 11.66 -0.47 1.47
CA ARG A 72 10.71 -0.02 2.49
C ARG A 72 10.84 1.48 2.79
N VAL A 73 11.58 2.21 1.94
CA VAL A 73 11.95 3.61 2.11
C VAL A 73 11.85 4.32 0.77
#